data_AF-A0A977IBJ8-F1
#
_entry.id   AF-A0A977IBJ8-F1
#
_cell.length_a   1.000
_cell.length_b   1.000
_cell.length_c   1.000
_cell.angle_alpha   90.00
_cell.angle_beta   90.00
_cell.angle_gamma   90.00
#
_symmetry.space_group_name_H-M   'P 1'
#
loop_
_entity.id
_entity.type
_entity.pdbx_description
1 polymer ?
#
loop_
_entity_poly.entity_id
_entity_poly.type
_entity_poly.pdbx_seq_one_letter_code
_entity_poly.pdbx_strand_id
1 'polypeptide(L)'
;MAKEDMATSDPTGGDKVVYFGVININENGRTLGSVDIWRSLLTKEMFCEEKRLGILEIVDYIGMPKKKQEEEWAVAVSRKRKGHLRWRLVKLVKEGRFRFEDADDKPVEIDVKDYAIADPDWWSFLVKNNVNRNVEVEGK
;
A
#
# COMPACT_ATOMS: atom_id res chain seq x y z
N MET A 1 21.14 31.21 37.70
CA MET A 1 20.53 29.96 37.21
C MET A 1 19.41 30.34 36.24
N ALA A 2 19.67 30.25 34.94
CA ALA A 2 18.61 30.32 33.94
C ALA A 2 18.04 28.91 33.79
N LYS A 3 16.71 28.77 33.85
CA LYS A 3 16.02 27.55 33.40
C LYS A 3 16.06 27.55 31.89
N GLU A 4 16.76 26.59 31.30
CA GLU A 4 16.61 26.27 29.89
C GLU A 4 15.27 25.56 29.71
N ASP A 5 14.35 26.20 28.98
CA ASP A 5 13.15 25.55 28.47
C ASP A 5 13.57 24.51 27.43
N MET A 6 13.61 23.25 27.86
CA MET A 6 13.88 22.11 27.01
C MET A 6 12.67 21.91 26.10
N ALA A 7 12.71 22.55 24.92
CA ALA A 7 11.73 22.32 23.87
C ALA A 7 11.71 20.82 23.56
N THR A 8 10.60 20.16 23.87
CA THR A 8 10.37 18.78 23.49
C THR A 8 10.27 18.72 21.97
N SER A 9 11.37 18.40 21.31
CA SER A 9 11.43 18.22 19.86
C SER A 9 10.71 16.91 19.51
N ASP A 10 9.38 16.94 19.50
CA ASP A 10 8.61 15.92 18.82
C ASP A 10 8.94 16.02 17.32
N PRO A 11 9.64 15.05 16.73
CA PRO A 11 10.05 15.11 15.32
C PRO A 11 8.84 15.08 14.36
N THR A 12 7.64 14.82 14.88
CA THR A 12 6.38 14.87 14.14
C THR A 12 5.68 16.23 14.20
N GLY A 13 6.19 17.20 14.98
CA GLY A 13 5.51 18.46 15.25
C GLY A 13 4.17 18.29 15.99
N GLY A 14 3.98 17.16 16.69
CA GLY A 14 2.72 16.78 17.34
C GLY A 14 1.78 15.94 16.48
N ASP A 15 2.19 15.54 15.26
CA ASP A 15 1.38 14.68 14.41
C ASP A 15 1.35 13.23 14.93
N LYS A 16 0.14 12.74 15.20
CA LYS A 16 -0.08 11.36 15.62
C LYS A 16 -0.53 10.55 14.42
N VAL A 17 0.29 9.57 14.05
CA VAL A 17 -0.09 8.54 13.08
C VAL A 17 -0.82 7.43 13.83
N VAL A 18 -2.05 7.15 13.41
CA VAL A 18 -2.89 6.13 14.06
C VAL A 18 -3.25 5.03 13.06
N TYR A 19 -3.52 3.84 13.57
CA TYR A 19 -4.14 2.80 12.76
C TYR A 19 -5.50 3.30 12.26
N PHE A 20 -5.70 3.23 10.95
CA PHE A 20 -6.86 3.81 10.27
C PHE A 20 -7.80 2.75 9.72
N GLY A 21 -7.28 1.59 9.32
CA GLY A 21 -8.10 0.49 8.85
C GLY A 21 -7.32 -0.59 8.12
N VAL A 22 -8.08 -1.50 7.52
CA VAL A 22 -7.54 -2.65 6.79
C VAL A 22 -8.29 -2.86 5.48
N ILE A 23 -7.62 -3.44 4.50
CA ILE A 23 -8.26 -4.06 3.33
C ILE A 23 -7.91 -5.53 3.36
N ASN A 24 -8.90 -6.42 3.42
CA ASN A 24 -8.63 -7.84 3.24
C ASN A 24 -8.73 -8.16 1.75
N ILE A 25 -7.72 -8.87 1.24
CA ILE A 25 -7.66 -9.29 -0.15
C ILE A 25 -7.99 -10.78 -0.18
N ASN A 26 -9.02 -11.13 -0.95
CA ASN A 26 -9.59 -12.47 -0.95
C ASN A 26 -9.63 -13.06 -2.37
N GLU A 27 -9.54 -14.38 -2.44
CA GLU A 27 -9.76 -15.17 -3.65
C GLU A 27 -10.51 -16.45 -3.28
N ASN A 28 -11.64 -16.72 -3.93
CA ASN A 28 -12.55 -17.82 -3.66
C ASN A 28 -13.03 -17.87 -2.20
N GLY A 29 -13.32 -16.70 -1.64
CA GLY A 29 -13.75 -16.54 -0.26
C GLY A 29 -12.65 -16.84 0.77
N ARG A 30 -11.40 -17.02 0.33
CA ARG A 30 -10.24 -17.21 1.20
C ARG A 30 -9.38 -15.96 1.21
N THR A 31 -8.96 -15.53 2.40
CA THR A 31 -8.02 -14.42 2.53
C THR A 31 -6.64 -14.83 2.01
N LEU A 32 -6.08 -13.99 1.14
CA LEU A 32 -4.72 -14.07 0.61
C LEU A 32 -3.74 -13.23 1.44
N GLY A 33 -4.25 -12.14 2.01
CA GLY A 33 -3.50 -11.20 2.82
C GLY A 33 -4.32 -9.93 3.09
N SER A 34 -3.66 -8.91 3.62
CA SER A 34 -4.27 -7.62 3.89
C SER A 34 -3.33 -6.45 3.61
N VAL A 35 -3.92 -5.28 3.42
CA VAL A 35 -3.23 -4.00 3.47
C VAL A 35 -3.61 -3.33 4.78
N ASP A 36 -2.66 -3.18 5.69
CA ASP A 36 -2.83 -2.36 6.88
C ASP A 36 -2.61 -0.90 6.53
N ILE A 37 -3.44 -0.02 7.10
CA ILE A 37 -3.45 1.40 6.78
C ILE A 37 -3.32 2.20 8.06
N TRP A 38 -2.35 3.10 8.08
CA TRP A 38 -2.22 4.14 9.09
C TRP A 38 -2.43 5.51 8.45
N ARG A 39 -2.84 6.46 9.27
CA ARG A 39 -3.12 7.82 8.80
C ARG A 39 -2.67 8.86 9.80
N SER A 40 -2.05 9.91 9.29
CA SER A 40 -1.77 11.13 10.04
C SER A 40 -3.09 11.79 10.47
N LEU A 41 -3.18 12.20 11.75
CA LEU A 41 -4.33 12.98 12.23
C LEU A 41 -4.28 14.44 11.75
N LEU A 42 -3.11 14.97 11.43
CA LEU A 42 -2.96 16.35 10.95
C LEU A 42 -3.05 16.46 9.42
N THR A 43 -2.09 15.86 8.71
CA THR A 43 -1.95 15.99 7.24
C THR A 43 -2.93 15.11 6.47
N LYS A 44 -3.50 14.10 7.15
CA LYS A 44 -4.36 13.07 6.56
C LYS A 44 -3.66 12.13 5.58
N GLU A 45 -2.32 12.22 5.47
CA GLU A 45 -1.50 11.30 4.69
C GLU A 45 -1.70 9.85 5.16
N MET A 46 -1.76 8.91 4.21
CA MET A 46 -1.87 7.49 4.49
C MET A 46 -0.55 6.77 4.26
N PHE A 47 -0.27 5.84 5.15
CA PHE A 47 0.84 4.90 5.11
C PHE A 47 0.24 3.50 5.01
N CYS A 48 0.79 2.65 4.15
CA CYS A 48 0.24 1.33 3.89
C CYS A 48 1.33 0.28 3.97
N GLU A 49 0.97 -0.88 4.51
CA GLU A 49 1.86 -2.03 4.62
C GLU A 49 1.18 -3.28 4.05
N GLU A 50 1.94 -4.04 3.28
CA GLU A 50 1.53 -5.33 2.73
C GLU A 50 1.70 -6.42 3.80
N LYS A 51 0.63 -7.15 4.10
CA LYS A 51 0.64 -8.33 4.97
C LYS A 51 0.21 -9.55 4.15
N ARG A 52 1.15 -10.39 3.76
CA ARG A 52 0.85 -11.64 3.06
C ARG A 52 0.76 -12.81 4.03
N LEU A 53 -0.24 -13.66 3.85
CA LEU A 53 -0.34 -14.90 4.60
C LEU A 53 0.72 -15.90 4.10
N GLY A 54 1.46 -16.51 5.04
CA GLY A 54 2.45 -17.55 4.75
C GLY A 54 3.87 -17.04 4.47
N ILE A 55 4.12 -15.73 4.52
CA ILE A 55 5.47 -15.17 4.46
C ILE A 55 5.99 -15.02 5.89
N LEU A 56 7.13 -15.68 6.18
CA LEU A 56 7.82 -15.60 7.47
C LEU A 56 8.98 -14.61 7.45
N GLU A 57 9.35 -14.14 6.26
CA GLU A 57 10.36 -13.10 6.09
C GLU A 57 9.82 -11.76 6.56
N ILE A 58 10.63 -11.06 7.36
CA ILE A 58 10.37 -9.71 7.81
C ILE A 58 11.15 -8.79 6.87
N VAL A 59 10.50 -7.78 6.31
CA VAL A 59 11.19 -6.76 5.53
C VAL A 59 12.18 -5.99 6.41
N ASP A 60 13.34 -5.65 5.87
CA ASP A 60 14.40 -4.95 6.62
C ASP A 60 14.03 -3.50 7.02
N TYR A 61 12.89 -3.00 6.57
CA TYR A 61 12.36 -1.70 6.96
C TYR A 61 11.20 -1.85 7.95
N ILE A 62 11.34 -1.23 9.12
CA ILE A 62 10.27 -1.08 10.10
C ILE A 62 9.76 0.36 10.00
N GLY A 63 8.47 0.57 9.77
CA GLY A 63 7.86 1.91 9.90
C GLY A 63 6.73 2.23 8.93
N MET A 64 6.57 3.53 8.68
CA MET A 64 5.48 4.13 7.89
C MET A 64 6.02 4.59 6.53
N PRO A 65 6.08 3.72 5.51
CA PRO A 65 6.67 4.08 4.22
C PRO A 65 5.91 5.26 3.61
N LYS A 66 6.66 6.29 3.18
CA LYS A 66 6.08 7.46 2.50
C LYS A 66 5.90 7.18 1.01
N LYS A 67 4.87 7.79 0.42
CA LYS A 67 4.73 7.92 -1.03
C LYS A 67 5.07 9.35 -1.44
N LYS A 68 5.38 9.57 -2.71
CA LYS A 68 5.50 10.93 -3.24
C LYS A 68 4.13 11.60 -3.33
N GLN A 69 4.12 12.92 -3.49
CA GLN A 69 2.88 13.70 -3.50
C GLN A 69 1.98 13.32 -4.68
N GLU A 70 2.58 13.04 -5.82
CA GLU A 70 1.95 12.65 -7.08
C GLU A 70 1.57 11.17 -7.15
N GLU A 71 1.99 10.34 -6.19
CA GLU A 71 1.72 8.91 -6.15
C GLU A 71 0.44 8.60 -5.35
N GLU A 72 -0.16 7.44 -5.57
CA GLU A 72 -1.26 6.91 -4.74
C GLU A 72 -0.99 5.46 -4.35
N TRP A 73 -1.37 5.11 -3.12
CA TRP A 73 -1.34 3.71 -2.69
C TRP A 73 -2.40 2.90 -3.43
N ALA A 74 -1.97 1.81 -4.05
CA ALA A 74 -2.83 0.92 -4.80
C ALA A 74 -2.42 -0.54 -4.61
N VAL A 75 -3.36 -1.44 -4.83
CA VAL A 75 -3.07 -2.87 -4.95
C VAL A 75 -3.06 -3.22 -6.43
N ALA A 76 -1.92 -3.69 -6.92
CA ALA A 76 -1.78 -4.30 -8.23
C ALA A 76 -2.15 -5.78 -8.14
N VAL A 77 -2.98 -6.26 -9.07
CA VAL A 77 -3.49 -7.63 -9.12
C VAL A 77 -3.15 -8.23 -10.47
N SER A 78 -2.42 -9.34 -10.45
CA SER A 78 -2.12 -10.12 -11.63
C SER A 78 -3.30 -11.03 -12.00
N ARG A 79 -3.64 -11.04 -13.28
CA ARG A 79 -4.64 -11.96 -13.84
C ARG A 79 -4.08 -13.37 -14.03
N LYS A 80 -2.76 -13.48 -14.23
CA LYS A 80 -2.04 -14.72 -14.55
C LYS A 80 -1.60 -15.52 -13.31
N ARG A 81 -1.48 -14.87 -12.15
CA ARG A 81 -1.03 -15.50 -10.90
C ARG A 81 -2.22 -15.87 -10.00
N LYS A 82 -1.99 -16.71 -8.98
CA LYS A 82 -3.00 -17.17 -8.02
C LYS A 82 -2.46 -17.13 -6.59
N GLY A 83 -3.35 -17.21 -5.60
CA GLY A 83 -2.96 -17.26 -4.19
C GLY A 83 -2.23 -16.00 -3.73
N HIS A 84 -1.40 -16.14 -2.70
CA HIS A 84 -0.67 -15.01 -2.10
C HIS A 84 0.26 -14.26 -3.07
N LEU A 85 0.65 -14.87 -4.20
CA LEU A 85 1.47 -14.25 -5.24
C LEU A 85 0.68 -13.41 -6.24
N ARG A 86 -0.66 -13.40 -6.15
CA ARG A 86 -1.54 -12.72 -7.11
C ARG A 86 -1.49 -11.20 -7.03
N TRP A 87 -1.02 -10.62 -5.92
CA TRP A 87 -1.15 -9.19 -5.68
C TRP A 87 0.10 -8.57 -5.05
N ARG A 88 0.23 -7.25 -5.21
CA ARG A 88 1.29 -6.42 -4.62
C ARG A 88 0.75 -5.06 -4.23
N LEU A 89 1.17 -4.54 -3.07
CA LEU A 89 0.99 -3.13 -2.71
C LEU A 89 2.02 -2.27 -3.46
N VAL A 90 1.53 -1.25 -4.18
CA VAL A 90 2.34 -0.36 -5.01
C VAL A 90 1.99 1.10 -4.77
N LYS A 91 2.89 1.99 -5.20
CA LYS A 91 2.69 3.45 -5.23
C LYS A 91 2.52 3.88 -6.68
N LEU A 92 1.30 3.90 -7.18
CA LEU A 92 1.02 4.21 -8.59
C LEU A 92 1.23 5.70 -8.86
N VAL A 93 1.88 6.00 -9.97
CA VAL A 93 1.89 7.35 -10.56
C VAL A 93 0.53 7.65 -11.20
N LYS A 94 0.27 8.93 -11.51
CA LYS A 94 -0.98 9.33 -12.15
C LYS A 94 -1.12 8.78 -13.57
N GLU A 95 -0.08 8.91 -14.38
CA GLU A 95 -0.07 8.59 -15.82
C GLU A 95 1.32 8.09 -16.25
N GLY A 96 1.38 7.33 -17.33
CA GLY A 96 2.62 6.95 -18.04
C GLY A 96 3.12 5.55 -17.71
N ARG A 97 4.38 5.27 -18.08
CA ARG A 97 5.01 3.98 -17.80
C ARG A 97 5.39 3.87 -16.32
N PHE A 98 5.00 2.77 -15.71
CA PHE A 98 5.26 2.46 -14.32
C PHE A 98 5.96 1.11 -14.20
N ARG A 99 7.00 1.06 -13.36
CA ARG A 99 7.75 -0.15 -13.05
C ARG A 99 7.65 -0.47 -11.56
N PHE A 100 7.36 -1.72 -11.26
CA PHE A 100 7.34 -2.24 -9.89
C PHE A 100 7.87 -3.68 -9.85
N GLU A 101 8.02 -4.22 -8.66
CA GLU A 101 8.39 -5.61 -8.42
C GLU A 101 7.15 -6.39 -8.00
N ASP A 102 6.87 -7.51 -8.67
CA ASP A 102 5.76 -8.38 -8.30
C ASP A 102 6.03 -9.16 -7.00
N ALA A 103 5.16 -10.11 -6.69
CA ALA A 103 5.24 -10.87 -5.46
C ALA A 103 6.45 -11.80 -5.35
N ASP A 104 7.13 -12.13 -6.46
CA ASP A 104 8.40 -12.89 -6.49
C ASP A 104 9.59 -11.96 -6.75
N ASP A 105 9.42 -10.66 -6.50
CA ASP A 105 10.40 -9.60 -6.74
C ASP A 105 10.88 -9.53 -8.21
N LYS A 106 10.05 -9.98 -9.16
CA LYS A 106 10.34 -9.85 -10.59
C LYS A 106 9.89 -8.48 -11.11
N PRO A 107 10.68 -7.82 -11.95
CA PRO A 107 10.30 -6.52 -12.50
C PRO A 107 9.11 -6.65 -13.44
N VAL A 108 8.14 -5.76 -13.27
CA VAL A 108 6.96 -5.59 -14.12
C VAL A 108 6.94 -4.15 -14.61
N GLU A 109 6.73 -3.94 -15.91
CA GLU A 109 6.57 -2.63 -16.54
C GLU A 109 5.22 -2.59 -17.25
N ILE A 110 4.43 -1.56 -16.96
CA ILE A 110 3.05 -1.41 -17.41
C ILE A 110 2.73 0.07 -17.69
N ASP A 111 1.65 0.32 -18.43
CA ASP A 111 1.08 1.66 -18.55
C ASP A 111 0.06 1.93 -17.43
N VAL A 112 0.03 3.17 -16.95
CA VAL A 112 -0.91 3.66 -15.94
C VAL A 112 -1.65 4.86 -16.50
N LYS A 113 -2.97 4.90 -16.23
CA LYS A 113 -3.84 6.03 -16.59
C LYS A 113 -4.79 6.35 -15.45
N ASP A 114 -4.85 7.61 -15.05
CA ASP A 114 -5.60 8.14 -13.91
C ASP A 114 -5.49 7.27 -12.65
N TYR A 115 -4.25 6.95 -12.25
CA TYR A 115 -3.95 6.07 -11.11
C TYR A 115 -4.50 4.64 -11.23
N ALA A 116 -4.81 4.15 -12.43
CA ALA A 116 -5.22 2.79 -12.69
C ALA A 116 -4.25 2.10 -13.68
N ILE A 117 -3.94 0.83 -13.43
CA ILE A 117 -3.15 0.03 -14.36
C ILE A 117 -3.94 -0.21 -15.64
N ALA A 118 -3.34 0.12 -16.78
CA ALA A 118 -3.88 -0.04 -18.12
C ALA A 118 -3.11 -1.14 -18.88
N ASP A 119 -3.23 -2.38 -18.39
CA ASP A 119 -2.48 -3.54 -18.90
C ASP A 119 -3.39 -4.77 -19.04
N PRO A 120 -3.18 -5.66 -20.03
CA PRO A 120 -4.01 -6.86 -20.20
C PRO A 120 -3.80 -7.92 -19.11
N ASP A 121 -2.65 -7.94 -18.43
CA ASP A 121 -2.27 -8.95 -17.45
C ASP A 121 -2.39 -8.47 -16.00
N TRP A 122 -2.52 -7.15 -15.81
CA TRP A 122 -2.62 -6.52 -14.51
C TRP A 122 -3.79 -5.55 -14.43
N TRP A 123 -4.38 -5.44 -13.25
CA TRP A 123 -5.30 -4.35 -12.92
C TRP A 123 -5.00 -3.84 -11.53
N SER A 124 -5.63 -2.73 -11.14
CA SER A 124 -5.44 -2.19 -9.80
C SER A 124 -6.70 -1.61 -9.19
N PHE A 125 -6.64 -1.41 -7.87
CA PHE A 125 -7.58 -0.56 -7.14
C PHE A 125 -6.84 0.31 -6.13
N LEU A 126 -7.35 1.51 -5.90
CA LEU A 126 -6.78 2.44 -4.93
C LEU A 126 -7.17 2.05 -3.50
N VAL A 127 -6.19 2.10 -2.60
CA VAL A 127 -6.36 1.79 -1.18
C VAL A 127 -7.37 2.76 -0.54
N LYS A 128 -7.25 4.06 -0.85
CA LYS A 128 -8.11 5.11 -0.30
C LYS A 128 -9.62 4.91 -0.54
N ASN A 129 -9.97 4.16 -1.59
CA ASN A 129 -11.35 3.89 -1.97
C ASN A 129 -11.92 2.61 -1.33
N ASN A 130 -11.08 1.83 -0.63
CA ASN A 130 -11.41 0.47 -0.19
C ASN A 130 -11.09 0.20 1.29
N VAL A 131 -10.78 1.24 2.07
CA VAL A 131 -10.52 1.12 3.52
C VAL A 131 -11.70 0.43 4.23
N ASN A 132 -11.38 -0.52 5.11
CA ASN A 132 -12.32 -1.35 5.87
C ASN A 132 -13.27 -2.19 4.98
N ARG A 133 -12.77 -2.65 3.82
CA ARG A 133 -13.49 -3.55 2.92
C ARG A 133 -12.75 -4.86 2.70
N ASN A 134 -13.52 -5.87 2.32
CA ASN A 134 -13.00 -7.07 1.70
C ASN A 134 -13.04 -6.87 0.18
N VAL A 135 -11.92 -7.12 -0.50
CA VAL A 135 -11.82 -7.04 -1.96
C VAL A 135 -11.56 -8.43 -2.51
N GLU A 136 -12.52 -8.95 -3.29
CA GLU A 136 -12.37 -10.19 -4.03
C GLU A 136 -11.61 -9.92 -5.34
N VAL A 137 -10.52 -10.63 -5.59
CA VAL A 137 -9.62 -10.39 -6.73
C VAL A 137 -9.74 -11.41 -7.86
N GLU A 138 -10.79 -12.23 -7.83
CA GLU A 138 -11.14 -13.16 -8.91
C GLU A 138 -11.55 -12.42 -10.19
N GLY A 139 -11.20 -13.00 -11.35
CA GLY A 139 -11.96 -12.87 -12.59
C GLY A 139 -12.17 -11.47 -13.18
N LYS A 140 -11.58 -10.41 -12.60
CA LYS A 140 -11.59 -9.07 -13.15
C LYS A 140 -10.42 -8.80 -14.01
#